data_AF-K2FPQ6-F1
#
_entry.id   AF-K2FPQ6-F1
#
_cell.length_a   1.000
_cell.length_b   1.000
_cell.length_c   1.000
_cell.angle_alpha   90.00
_cell.angle_beta   90.00
_cell.angle_gamma   90.00
#
_symmetry.space_group_name_H-M   'P 1'
#
loop_
_entity.id
_entity.type
_entity.pdbx_description
1 polymer ?
#
loop_
_entity_poly.entity_id
_entity_poly.type
_entity_poly.pdbx_seq_one_letter_code
_entity_poly.pdbx_strand_id
1 'polypeptide(L)'
;MINDDQNTTTSLDLAKIREDIDSVDQQIQQLINRRARLAEAVAKAKFASEENPLFYRPEREAQVLRNVMERNEGPLSDTTMARLFREIMSACL
;
A
#
# COMPACT_ATOMS: atom_id res chain seq x y z
N MET A 1 50.52 -21.07 -9.86
CA MET A 1 49.68 -19.84 -9.98
C MET A 1 48.30 -20.32 -10.39
N ILE A 2 47.48 -20.77 -9.45
CA ILE A 2 46.46 -20.02 -8.66
C ILE A 2 45.44 -19.29 -9.55
N ASN A 3 44.32 -19.99 -9.71
CA ASN A 3 42.91 -19.61 -9.78
C ASN A 3 42.47 -18.44 -10.65
N ASP A 4 41.76 -18.78 -11.72
CA ASP A 4 40.81 -17.89 -12.39
C ASP A 4 39.48 -18.62 -12.70
N ASP A 5 39.04 -19.50 -11.80
CA ASP A 5 37.63 -19.88 -11.73
C ASP A 5 36.88 -18.72 -11.07
N GLN A 6 36.62 -17.71 -11.88
CA GLN A 6 35.64 -16.67 -11.62
C GLN A 6 34.29 -17.35 -11.39
N ASN A 7 33.98 -17.59 -10.12
CA ASN A 7 32.68 -18.00 -9.64
C ASN A 7 31.67 -16.90 -10.00
N THR A 8 31.17 -16.92 -11.24
CA THR A 8 30.00 -16.15 -11.69
C THR A 8 28.75 -16.76 -11.08
N THR A 9 28.64 -16.71 -9.77
CA THR A 9 27.35 -16.72 -9.10
C THR A 9 27.03 -15.26 -8.86
N THR A 10 26.04 -14.72 -9.57
CA THR A 10 25.47 -13.39 -9.29
C THR A 10 24.90 -13.42 -7.87
N SER A 11 25.76 -13.19 -6.87
CA SER A 11 25.36 -13.17 -5.47
C SER A 11 24.51 -11.94 -5.25
N LEU A 12 23.24 -12.15 -4.91
CA LEU A 12 22.34 -11.09 -4.46
C LEU A 12 23.02 -10.34 -3.30
N ASP A 13 23.29 -9.05 -3.49
CA ASP A 13 23.84 -8.20 -2.44
C ASP A 13 22.73 -7.85 -1.44
N LEU A 14 22.81 -8.48 -0.27
CA LEU A 14 21.85 -8.30 0.81
C LEU A 14 21.78 -6.85 1.29
N ALA A 15 22.89 -6.11 1.29
CA ALA A 15 22.90 -4.72 1.71
C ALA A 15 22.08 -3.87 0.73
N LYS A 16 22.33 -4.04 -0.57
CA LYS A 16 21.58 -3.35 -1.61
C LYS A 16 20.09 -3.68 -1.59
N ILE A 17 19.71 -4.94 -1.39
CA ILE A 17 18.30 -5.33 -1.29
C ILE A 17 17.61 -4.64 -0.10
N ARG A 18 18.30 -4.47 1.02
CA ARG A 18 17.75 -3.76 2.19
C ARG A 18 17.57 -2.27 1.91
N GLU A 19 18.52 -1.64 1.24
CA GLU A 19 18.38 -0.24 0.80
C GLU A 19 17.19 -0.06 -0.15
N ASP A 20 16.98 -1.01 -1.07
CA ASP A 20 15.83 -1.00 -1.98
C ASP A 20 14.51 -1.16 -1.20
N ILE A 21 14.46 -2.05 -0.19
CA ILE A 21 13.30 -2.20 0.70
C ILE A 21 13.01 -0.89 1.45
N ASP A 22 14.02 -0.27 2.07
CA ASP A 22 13.85 0.97 2.82
C ASP A 22 13.31 2.10 1.92
N SER A 23 13.74 2.15 0.66
CA SER A 23 13.23 3.09 -0.33
C SER A 23 11.76 2.84 -0.67
N VAL A 24 11.37 1.57 -0.86
CA VAL A 24 9.98 1.18 -1.10
C VAL A 24 9.11 1.52 0.10
N ASP A 25 9.57 1.25 1.32
CA ASP A 25 8.84 1.53 2.55
C ASP A 25 8.57 3.03 2.72
N GLN A 26 9.56 3.87 2.41
CA GLN A 26 9.36 5.33 2.39
C GLN A 26 8.30 5.76 1.39
N GLN A 27 8.29 5.17 0.19
CA GLN A 27 7.26 5.46 -0.82
C GLN A 27 5.87 5.01 -0.36
N ILE A 28 5.76 3.83 0.24
CA ILE A 28 4.52 3.34 0.84
C ILE A 28 4.02 4.32 1.91
N GLN A 29 4.89 4.77 2.81
CA GLN A 29 4.53 5.74 3.85
C GLN A 29 4.02 7.06 3.26
N GLN A 30 4.67 7.58 2.22
CA GLN A 30 4.24 8.80 1.52
C GLN A 30 2.86 8.62 0.86
N LEU A 31 2.61 7.46 0.24
CA LEU A 31 1.32 7.14 -0.38
C LEU A 31 0.20 6.99 0.65
N ILE A 32 0.46 6.34 1.79
CA ILE A 32 -0.49 6.24 2.91
C ILE A 32 -0.82 7.63 3.45
N ASN A 33 0.19 8.47 3.70
CA ASN A 33 -0.02 9.85 4.16
C ASN A 33 -0.87 10.67 3.17
N ARG A 34 -0.64 10.50 1.86
CA ARG A 34 -1.46 11.15 0.84
C ARG A 34 -2.90 10.63 0.86
N ARG A 35 -3.09 9.33 1.05
CA ARG A 35 -4.41 8.70 1.17
C ARG A 35 -5.17 9.22 2.39
N ALA A 36 -4.52 9.37 3.54
CA ALA A 36 -5.10 9.95 4.74
C ALA A 36 -5.59 11.38 4.50
N ARG A 37 -4.75 12.24 3.91
CA ARG A 37 -5.15 13.61 3.54
C ARG A 37 -6.35 13.67 2.59
N LEU A 38 -6.47 12.72 1.67
CA LEU A 38 -7.64 12.62 0.79
C LEU A 38 -8.91 12.22 1.57
N ALA A 39 -8.79 11.32 2.55
CA ALA A 39 -9.92 10.97 3.43
C ALA A 39 -10.38 12.18 4.25
N GLU A 40 -9.45 12.96 4.82
CA GLU A 40 -9.77 14.22 5.51
C GLU A 40 -10.47 15.23 4.57
N ALA A 41 -10.01 15.35 3.33
CA ALA A 41 -10.63 16.23 2.34
C ALA A 41 -12.07 15.80 2.01
N VAL A 42 -12.32 14.48 1.91
CA VAL A 42 -13.68 13.93 1.75
C VAL A 42 -14.53 14.25 2.96
N ALA A 43 -14.00 14.15 4.17
CA ALA A 43 -14.74 14.48 5.38
C ALA A 43 -15.13 15.96 5.40
N LYS A 44 -14.18 16.87 5.11
CA LYS A 44 -14.41 18.31 4.99
C LYS A 44 -15.48 18.63 3.93
N ALA A 45 -15.43 17.98 2.78
CA ALA A 45 -16.42 18.17 1.72
C ALA A 45 -17.83 17.76 2.17
N LYS A 46 -17.96 16.63 2.88
CA LYS A 46 -19.25 16.15 3.41
C LYS A 46 -19.83 17.07 4.48
N PHE A 47 -19.01 17.55 5.42
CA PHE A 47 -19.45 18.52 6.43
C PHE A 47 -19.92 19.85 5.83
N ALA A 48 -19.41 20.24 4.66
CA ALA A 48 -19.86 21.44 3.96
C ALA A 48 -21.20 21.24 3.24
N SER A 49 -21.63 20.00 3.00
CA SER A 49 -22.81 19.67 2.17
C SER A 49 -23.95 18.97 2.91
N GLU A 50 -23.71 18.35 4.06
CA GLU A 50 -24.69 17.51 4.78
C GLU A 50 -24.79 17.96 6.27
N GLU A 51 -26.03 18.10 6.79
CA GLU A 51 -26.27 18.44 8.22
C GLU A 51 -25.88 17.31 9.19
N ASN A 52 -25.87 16.05 8.75
CA ASN A 52 -25.47 14.89 9.55
C ASN A 52 -24.71 13.84 8.71
N PRO A 53 -23.42 14.08 8.41
CA PRO A 53 -22.67 13.26 7.48
C PRO A 53 -22.39 11.84 8.00
N LEU A 54 -22.82 10.84 7.23
CA LEU A 54 -22.44 9.44 7.44
C LEU A 54 -21.05 9.17 6.84
N PHE A 55 -20.06 8.97 7.71
CA PHE A 55 -18.67 8.71 7.33
C PHE A 55 -18.42 7.25 6.95
N TYR A 56 -19.09 6.30 7.61
CA TYR A 56 -18.98 4.88 7.33
C TYR A 56 -19.97 4.46 6.23
N ARG A 57 -19.45 3.91 5.11
CA ARG A 57 -20.24 3.40 3.98
C ARG A 57 -19.72 2.02 3.55
N PRO A 58 -20.31 0.91 4.03
CA PRO A 58 -19.86 -0.45 3.75
C PRO A 58 -19.75 -0.78 2.25
N GLU A 59 -20.67 -0.25 1.42
CA GLU A 59 -20.68 -0.47 -0.02
C GLU A 59 -19.44 0.13 -0.68
N ARG A 60 -19.01 1.31 -0.19
CA ARG A 60 -17.81 1.98 -0.71
C ARG A 60 -16.56 1.16 -0.36
N GLU A 61 -16.49 0.61 0.84
CA GLU A 61 -15.40 -0.27 1.27
C GLU A 61 -15.33 -1.54 0.43
N ALA A 62 -16.46 -2.24 0.25
CA ALA A 62 -16.53 -3.43 -0.59
C ALA A 62 -16.03 -3.14 -2.01
N GLN A 63 -16.40 -1.99 -2.59
CA GLN A 63 -15.91 -1.58 -3.91
C GLN A 63 -14.40 -1.31 -3.93
N VAL A 64 -13.83 -0.65 -2.91
CA VAL A 64 -12.37 -0.46 -2.83
C VAL A 64 -11.66 -1.80 -2.79
N LEU A 65 -12.10 -2.70 -1.90
CA LEU A 65 -11.46 -4.00 -1.71
C LEU A 65 -11.56 -4.87 -2.97
N ARG A 66 -12.71 -4.85 -3.66
CA ARG A 66 -12.86 -5.52 -4.95
C ARG A 66 -11.85 -5.00 -5.98
N ASN A 67 -11.74 -3.68 -6.13
CA ASN A 67 -10.79 -3.08 -7.06
C ASN A 67 -9.33 -3.37 -6.68
N VAL A 68 -9.04 -3.58 -5.39
CA VAL A 68 -7.70 -3.97 -4.89
C VAL A 68 -7.36 -5.38 -5.34
N MET A 69 -8.29 -6.32 -5.20
CA MET A 69 -8.10 -7.70 -5.64
C MET A 69 -8.01 -7.78 -7.17
N GLU A 70 -8.86 -7.08 -7.90
CA GLU A 70 -8.90 -7.12 -9.38
C GLU A 70 -7.59 -6.63 -10.04
N ARG A 71 -6.86 -5.71 -9.41
CA ARG A 71 -5.57 -5.20 -9.93
C ARG A 71 -4.33 -5.85 -9.28
N ASN A 72 -4.52 -6.84 -8.42
CA ASN A 72 -3.41 -7.48 -7.72
C ASN A 72 -2.65 -8.41 -8.68
N GLU A 73 -1.39 -8.10 -8.96
CA GLU A 73 -0.52 -8.91 -9.84
C GLU A 73 0.39 -9.87 -9.05
N GLY A 74 0.19 -9.94 -7.72
CA GLY A 74 1.05 -10.71 -6.82
C GLY A 74 2.27 -9.91 -6.34
N PRO A 75 3.22 -10.55 -5.62
CA PRO A 75 3.26 -11.96 -5.24
C PRO A 75 2.33 -12.35 -4.07
N LEU A 76 1.69 -11.37 -3.42
CA LEU A 76 0.75 -11.62 -2.32
C LEU A 76 -0.62 -12.06 -2.85
N SER A 77 -1.34 -12.87 -2.07
CA SER A 77 -2.71 -13.26 -2.41
C SER A 77 -3.67 -12.07 -2.34
N ASP A 78 -4.75 -12.12 -3.14
CA ASP A 78 -5.84 -11.13 -3.12
C ASP A 78 -6.39 -10.90 -1.72
N THR A 79 -6.55 -12.00 -0.97
CA THR A 79 -7.03 -11.96 0.42
C THR A 79 -6.10 -11.21 1.34
N THR A 80 -4.79 -11.35 1.16
CA THR A 80 -3.78 -10.63 1.94
C THR A 80 -3.80 -9.15 1.56
N MET A 81 -3.83 -8.84 0.26
CA MET A 81 -3.87 -7.47 -0.22
C MET A 81 -5.15 -6.74 0.24
N ALA A 82 -6.30 -7.40 0.19
CA ALA A 82 -7.55 -6.86 0.69
C ALA A 82 -7.50 -6.57 2.21
N ARG A 83 -6.86 -7.44 3.00
CA ARG A 83 -6.65 -7.21 4.44
C ARG A 83 -5.79 -5.97 4.68
N LEU A 84 -4.66 -5.84 4.00
CA LEU A 84 -3.77 -4.68 4.12
C LEU A 84 -4.51 -3.37 3.77
N PHE A 85 -5.27 -3.37 2.67
CA PHE A 85 -6.04 -2.19 2.28
C PHE A 85 -7.17 -1.85 3.25
N ARG A 86 -7.76 -2.84 3.93
CA ARG A 86 -8.73 -2.59 5.01
C ARG A 86 -8.08 -1.89 6.20
N GLU A 87 -6.89 -2.31 6.61
CA GLU A 87 -6.16 -1.65 7.70
C GLU A 87 -5.78 -0.22 7.33
N ILE A 88 -5.30 -0.01 6.10
CA ILE A 88 -5.01 1.34 5.58
C ILE A 88 -6.29 2.18 5.56
N MET A 89 -7.43 1.61 5.15
CA MET A 89 -8.74 2.27 5.21
C MET A 89 -9.09 2.71 6.63
N SER A 90 -9.01 1.77 7.58
CA SER A 90 -9.28 1.99 9.00
C SER A 90 -8.41 3.11 9.59
N ALA A 91 -7.11 3.10 9.29
CA ALA A 91 -6.16 4.08 9.79
C ALA A 91 -6.35 5.51 9.23
N CYS A 92 -7.13 5.68 8.16
CA CYS A 92 -7.39 6.98 7.55
C CYS A 92 -8.81 7.52 7.79
N LEU A 93 -9.65 6.78 8.51
CA LEU A 93 -11.04 7.14 8.80
C LEU A 93 -11.15 8.06 10.02
#